data_AF-A0A2T5BNZ1-F1
#
_entry.id   AF-A0A2T5BNZ1-F1
#
_cell.length_a   1.000
_cell.length_b   1.000
_cell.length_c   1.000
_cell.angle_alpha   90.00
_cell.angle_beta   90.00
_cell.angle_gamma   90.00
#
_symmetry.space_group_name_H-M   'P 1'
#
loop_
_entity.id
_entity.type
_entity.pdbx_description
1 polymer ?
#
loop_
_entity_poly.entity_id
_entity_poly.type
_entity_poly.pdbx_seq_one_letter_code
_entity_poly.pdbx_strand_id
1 'polypeptide(L)'
;MNDLLTSNYFLWGIFPYVCVTLFFVIPFLRMIYRPFGLTTRASGIFHGRDTLGLAAHLLHWGIFLTFFGHIAGVIGGVMGAGGWVSAFFLMATAGGLAAIAGSVIALVRRIRVPEMRAMSQPDDYIVHLFLIAILGVAIFQALVHRIWGVSFTAAPWFASLWRFQPQPELMDSAPLLTKIHVFLAFTFAAYFPFTKLIHAWTLPINYFVRPYQVLRTTAMKFRNRWEFGLVSDKSYLTYAAVVAVVGLLTIGFLLPGPGDNGLVPTAKARTSADEIDVAVTNGGHVLTGYPLFVSQCARCHGLEGQGDGPGAGSPTFSGPPRDLVSGRYRYVSSDNGVATDADLRRVIVAGLPGSGMPGFASLSEAQVSSLVEVLDELWLDRPESGARIEVPSRPETTPDLIAAGTELYQLSCASCHGERGRGDGEAASGILEVDGLRVSPRNFRRDALRSGSSPAALYRRIAAGIPDGPDHWLMPSFGDALTADEIWAIVAYMENELLPPGALVAATGPR
;
A
#
# COMPACT_ATOMS: atom_id res chain seq x y z
N MET A 1 1.46 4.36 32.33
CA MET A 1 2.15 3.09 31.97
C MET A 1 1.35 2.24 30.97
N ASN A 2 0.01 2.23 31.02
CA ASN A 2 -0.80 1.45 30.05
C ASN A 2 -0.80 2.02 28.61
N ASP A 3 -0.56 3.32 28.41
CA ASP A 3 -0.48 3.92 27.06
C ASP A 3 0.87 3.75 26.35
N LEU A 4 1.93 3.36 27.07
CA LEU A 4 3.26 3.19 26.48
C LEU A 4 3.36 1.90 25.66
N LEU A 5 2.62 0.85 26.02
CA LEU A 5 2.62 -0.43 25.30
C LEU A 5 1.68 -0.43 24.09
N THR A 6 0.71 0.50 24.04
CA THR A 6 -0.25 0.67 22.94
C THR A 6 0.09 1.85 22.02
N SER A 7 1.06 2.70 22.40
CA SER A 7 1.51 3.80 21.55
C SER A 7 2.12 3.29 20.25
N ASN A 8 1.68 3.87 19.13
CA ASN A 8 2.19 3.59 17.79
C ASN A 8 3.72 3.73 17.72
N TYR A 9 4.28 4.69 18.47
CA TYR A 9 5.73 4.90 18.58
C TYR A 9 6.48 3.74 19.24
N PHE A 10 5.88 3.11 20.27
CA PHE A 10 6.51 1.95 20.91
C PHE A 10 6.59 0.76 19.95
N LEU A 11 5.49 0.46 19.24
CA LEU A 11 5.41 -0.70 18.34
C LEU A 11 6.23 -0.55 17.06
N TRP A 12 6.33 0.64 16.47
CA TRP A 12 6.99 0.84 15.17
C TRP A 12 8.22 1.72 15.20
N GLY A 13 8.51 2.36 16.33
CA GLY A 13 9.76 3.07 16.59
C GLY A 13 10.71 2.23 17.44
N ILE A 14 10.30 1.86 18.66
CA ILE A 14 11.20 1.23 19.66
C ILE A 14 11.35 -0.28 19.47
N PHE A 15 10.24 -1.01 19.34
CA PHE A 15 10.22 -2.47 19.26
C PHE A 15 11.13 -3.03 18.15
N PRO A 16 11.15 -2.47 16.92
CA PRO A 16 12.07 -2.93 15.87
C PRO A 16 13.54 -2.87 16.29
N TYR A 17 13.98 -1.81 16.99
CA TYR A 17 15.36 -1.71 17.46
C TYR A 17 15.71 -2.78 18.50
N VAL A 18 14.78 -3.11 19.40
CA VAL A 18 14.99 -4.21 20.37
C VAL A 18 15.19 -5.52 19.63
N CYS A 19 14.32 -5.84 18.67
CA CYS A 19 14.39 -7.05 17.87
C CYS A 19 15.69 -7.14 17.06
N VAL A 20 16.06 -6.06 16.37
CA VAL A 20 17.29 -5.99 15.55
C VAL A 20 18.53 -6.11 16.43
N THR A 21 18.55 -5.45 17.59
CA THR A 21 19.66 -5.55 18.55
C THR A 21 19.85 -7.00 19.00
N LEU A 22 18.77 -7.69 19.38
CA LEU A 22 18.84 -9.10 19.75
C LEU A 22 19.32 -9.96 18.58
N PHE A 23 18.77 -9.75 17.39
CA PHE A 23 19.09 -10.50 16.18
C PHE A 23 20.58 -10.44 15.81
N PHE A 24 21.21 -9.26 15.92
CA PHE A 24 22.62 -9.07 15.58
C PHE A 24 23.57 -9.35 16.74
N VAL A 25 23.24 -9.02 17.99
CA VAL A 25 24.19 -9.12 19.12
C VAL A 25 24.27 -10.54 19.71
N ILE A 26 23.12 -11.22 19.88
CA ILE A 26 23.08 -12.53 20.54
C ILE A 26 23.90 -13.60 19.80
N PRO A 27 23.94 -13.68 18.45
CA PRO A 27 24.81 -14.62 17.75
C PRO A 27 26.29 -14.51 18.16
N PHE A 28 26.82 -13.29 18.34
CA PHE A 28 28.20 -13.08 18.79
C PHE A 28 28.40 -13.55 20.22
N LEU A 29 27.47 -13.24 21.12
CA LEU A 29 27.52 -13.73 22.50
C LEU A 29 27.48 -15.26 22.55
N ARG A 30 26.64 -15.90 21.73
CA ARG A 30 26.60 -17.37 21.63
C ARG A 30 27.88 -17.95 21.05
N MET A 31 28.48 -17.29 20.06
CA MET A 31 29.77 -17.72 19.51
C MET A 31 30.91 -17.65 20.55
N ILE A 32 30.89 -16.63 21.41
CA ILE A 32 31.90 -16.44 22.46
C ILE A 32 31.70 -17.44 23.60
N TYR A 33 30.48 -17.52 24.15
CA TYR A 33 30.21 -18.23 25.39
C TYR A 33 29.69 -19.66 25.20
N ARG A 34 29.11 -19.99 24.03
CA ARG A 34 28.48 -21.29 23.74
C ARG A 34 28.73 -21.76 22.29
N PRO A 35 29.99 -21.84 21.82
CA PRO A 35 30.32 -22.14 20.42
C PRO A 35 29.76 -23.49 19.93
N PHE A 36 29.74 -24.51 20.79
CA PHE A 36 29.18 -25.83 20.46
C PHE A 36 27.65 -25.84 20.27
N GLY A 37 26.96 -24.76 20.66
CA GLY A 37 25.53 -24.61 20.45
C GLY A 37 25.15 -24.16 19.04
N LEU A 38 26.12 -23.82 18.18
CA LEU A 38 25.90 -23.42 16.79
C LEU A 38 25.90 -24.66 15.89
N THR A 39 24.75 -25.32 15.81
CA THR A 39 24.57 -26.53 14.99
C THR A 39 23.20 -26.53 14.33
N THR A 40 23.11 -27.14 13.15
CA THR A 40 21.86 -27.34 12.40
C THR A 40 20.94 -28.37 13.04
N ARG A 41 21.42 -29.16 14.03
CA ARG A 41 20.71 -30.30 14.64
C ARG A 41 20.05 -31.18 13.58
N ALA A 42 20.83 -31.57 12.57
CA ALA A 42 20.35 -32.30 11.40
C ALA A 42 19.71 -33.65 11.79
N SER A 43 18.55 -33.95 11.21
CA SER A 43 17.76 -35.14 11.53
C SER A 43 17.67 -36.17 10.39
N GLY A 44 18.59 -36.09 9.42
CA GLY A 44 18.54 -36.89 8.18
C GLY A 44 19.02 -38.34 8.31
N ILE A 45 19.51 -38.72 9.49
CA ILE A 45 19.99 -40.08 9.79
C ILE A 45 18.82 -40.99 10.21
N PHE A 46 17.68 -40.42 10.63
CA PHE A 46 16.52 -41.16 11.13
C PHE A 46 15.49 -41.47 10.03
N HIS A 47 14.64 -42.47 10.27
CA HIS A 47 13.59 -42.96 9.36
C HIS A 47 12.72 -41.83 8.77
N GLY A 48 12.28 -41.98 7.51
CA GLY A 48 11.52 -40.95 6.76
C GLY A 48 12.36 -40.01 5.89
N ARG A 49 13.41 -40.53 5.23
CA ARG A 49 14.27 -39.79 4.27
C ARG A 49 13.48 -39.20 3.10
N ASP A 50 12.46 -39.90 2.64
CA ASP A 50 11.72 -39.58 1.40
C ASP A 50 11.00 -38.23 1.50
N THR A 51 10.47 -37.88 2.68
CA THR A 51 9.77 -36.60 2.90
C THR A 51 10.71 -35.49 3.37
N LEU A 52 11.87 -35.82 3.95
CA LEU A 52 12.83 -34.84 4.44
C LEU A 52 13.45 -34.05 3.28
N GLY A 53 13.81 -34.73 2.19
CA GLY A 53 14.38 -34.08 1.01
C GLY A 53 13.43 -33.01 0.46
N LEU A 54 12.18 -33.38 0.19
CA LEU A 54 11.15 -32.46 -0.31
C LEU A 54 10.90 -31.30 0.67
N ALA A 55 10.68 -31.59 1.95
CA ALA A 55 10.41 -30.58 2.97
C ALA A 55 11.56 -29.57 3.09
N ALA A 56 12.80 -30.06 3.11
CA ALA A 56 13.97 -29.21 3.22
C ALA A 56 14.16 -28.33 1.99
N HIS A 57 14.00 -28.87 0.77
CA HIS A 57 14.16 -28.08 -0.46
C HIS A 57 13.06 -27.02 -0.59
N LEU A 58 11.79 -27.41 -0.41
CA LEU A 58 10.67 -26.46 -0.45
C LEU A 58 10.83 -25.35 0.59
N LEU A 59 11.22 -25.70 1.81
CA LEU A 59 11.43 -24.74 2.87
C LEU A 59 12.58 -23.77 2.55
N HIS A 60 13.78 -24.26 2.23
CA HIS A 60 14.95 -23.40 2.07
C HIS A 60 14.90 -22.59 0.79
N TRP A 61 14.58 -23.20 -0.36
CA TRP A 61 14.46 -22.45 -1.61
C TRP A 61 13.28 -21.48 -1.56
N GLY A 62 12.17 -21.86 -0.90
CA GLY A 62 11.07 -20.95 -0.62
C GLY A 62 11.49 -19.75 0.22
N ILE A 63 12.24 -19.97 1.31
CA ILE A 63 12.77 -18.89 2.15
C ILE A 63 13.75 -18.01 1.38
N PHE A 64 14.67 -18.58 0.59
CA PHE A 64 15.61 -17.78 -0.21
C PHE A 64 14.88 -16.89 -1.21
N LEU A 65 13.92 -17.45 -1.95
CA LEU A 65 13.12 -16.68 -2.91
C LEU A 65 12.30 -15.59 -2.20
N THR A 66 11.74 -15.91 -1.03
CA THR A 66 11.01 -14.93 -0.20
C THR A 66 11.92 -13.82 0.30
N PHE A 67 13.12 -14.15 0.76
CA PHE A 67 14.12 -13.21 1.28
C PHE A 67 14.58 -12.23 0.20
N PHE A 68 14.97 -12.73 -0.98
CA PHE A 68 15.34 -11.86 -2.11
C PHE A 68 14.14 -11.09 -2.66
N GLY A 69 12.94 -11.68 -2.61
CA GLY A 69 11.68 -10.98 -2.80
C GLY A 69 11.58 -9.75 -1.90
N HIS A 70 11.73 -9.91 -0.60
CA HIS A 70 11.63 -8.80 0.37
C HIS A 70 12.70 -7.74 0.13
N ILE A 71 13.94 -8.11 -0.20
CA ILE A 71 14.98 -7.15 -0.58
C ILE A 71 14.53 -6.33 -1.80
N ALA A 72 14.02 -7.00 -2.84
CA ALA A 72 13.52 -6.31 -4.03
C ALA A 72 12.34 -5.38 -3.69
N GLY A 73 11.46 -5.80 -2.77
CA GLY A 73 10.31 -5.01 -2.33
C GLY A 73 10.72 -3.78 -1.53
N VAL A 74 11.70 -3.90 -0.62
CA VAL A 74 12.21 -2.79 0.16
C VAL A 74 12.92 -1.78 -0.73
N ILE A 75 13.83 -2.23 -1.59
CA ILE A 75 14.55 -1.36 -2.52
C ILE A 75 13.57 -0.69 -3.48
N GLY A 76 12.67 -1.47 -4.08
CA GLY A 76 11.65 -0.97 -5.01
C GLY A 76 10.68 0.02 -4.37
N GLY A 77 10.29 -0.22 -3.13
CA GLY A 77 9.40 0.67 -2.37
C GLY A 77 10.07 2.01 -2.04
N VAL A 78 11.33 1.99 -1.59
CA VAL A 78 12.09 3.21 -1.29
C VAL A 78 12.33 4.05 -2.55
N MET A 79 12.69 3.40 -3.66
CA MET A 79 13.01 4.07 -4.93
C MET A 79 11.78 4.41 -5.77
N GLY A 80 10.56 4.06 -5.35
CA GLY A 80 9.35 4.19 -6.18
C GLY A 80 9.34 3.29 -7.43
N ALA A 81 10.22 2.27 -7.51
CA ALA A 81 10.39 1.43 -8.68
C ALA A 81 9.35 0.29 -8.74
N GLY A 82 8.25 0.52 -9.46
CA GLY A 82 7.14 -0.44 -9.59
C GLY A 82 7.53 -1.83 -10.11
N GLY A 83 8.49 -1.93 -11.02
CA GLY A 83 8.98 -3.22 -11.51
C GLY A 83 9.60 -4.10 -10.41
N TRP A 84 10.31 -3.48 -9.45
CA TRP A 84 10.90 -4.18 -8.31
C TRP A 84 9.84 -4.62 -7.30
N VAL A 85 8.79 -3.82 -7.10
CA VAL A 85 7.64 -4.20 -6.27
C VAL A 85 6.84 -5.35 -6.90
N SER A 86 6.72 -5.38 -8.23
CA SER A 86 6.16 -6.52 -8.96
C SER A 86 7.01 -7.78 -8.78
N ALA A 87 8.34 -7.65 -8.86
CA ALA A 87 9.26 -8.76 -8.60
C ALA A 87 9.12 -9.28 -7.17
N PHE A 88 9.01 -8.39 -6.18
CA PHE A 88 8.68 -8.76 -4.80
C PHE A 88 7.39 -9.58 -4.73
N PHE A 89 6.29 -9.09 -5.32
CA PHE A 89 5.02 -9.80 -5.28
C PHE A 89 5.15 -11.22 -5.85
N LEU A 90 5.79 -11.38 -6.99
CA LEU A 90 5.97 -12.69 -7.64
C LEU A 90 6.89 -13.61 -6.84
N MET A 91 8.09 -13.15 -6.50
CA MET A 91 9.09 -13.94 -5.79
C MET A 91 8.65 -14.28 -4.37
N ALA A 92 8.15 -13.31 -3.60
CA ALA A 92 7.71 -13.54 -2.22
C ALA A 92 6.46 -14.41 -2.15
N THR A 93 5.53 -14.31 -3.10
CA THR A 93 4.34 -15.18 -3.12
C THR A 93 4.72 -16.61 -3.50
N ALA A 94 5.48 -16.82 -4.57
CA ALA A 94 5.93 -18.14 -4.99
C ALA A 94 6.83 -18.79 -3.93
N GLY A 95 7.78 -18.02 -3.40
CA GLY A 95 8.68 -18.45 -2.32
C GLY A 95 7.92 -18.75 -1.04
N GLY A 96 6.94 -17.92 -0.68
CA GLY A 96 6.12 -18.09 0.50
C GLY A 96 5.28 -19.37 0.44
N LEU A 97 4.65 -19.65 -0.71
CA LEU A 97 3.90 -20.89 -0.94
C LEU A 97 4.78 -22.14 -0.83
N ALA A 98 6.00 -22.11 -1.39
CA ALA A 98 6.95 -23.20 -1.23
C ALA A 98 7.41 -23.34 0.24
N ALA A 99 7.75 -22.22 0.90
CA ALA A 99 8.24 -22.21 2.26
C ALA A 99 7.19 -22.70 3.27
N ILE A 100 5.93 -22.29 3.12
CA ILE A 100 4.86 -22.72 4.03
C ILE A 100 4.57 -24.21 3.84
N ALA A 101 4.55 -24.70 2.60
CA ALA A 101 4.39 -26.13 2.32
C ALA A 101 5.53 -26.94 2.94
N GLY A 102 6.79 -26.52 2.73
CA GLY A 102 7.96 -27.14 3.34
C GLY A 102 7.91 -27.14 4.88
N SER A 103 7.49 -26.02 5.48
CA SER A 103 7.36 -25.89 6.94
C SER A 103 6.27 -26.79 7.51
N VAL A 104 5.10 -26.87 6.85
CA VAL A 104 4.00 -27.77 7.25
C VAL A 104 4.43 -29.23 7.15
N ILE A 105 5.06 -29.64 6.04
CA ILE A 105 5.54 -31.02 5.89
C ILE A 105 6.59 -31.35 6.98
N ALA A 106 7.53 -30.44 7.24
CA ALA A 106 8.55 -30.61 8.27
C ALA A 106 7.95 -30.71 9.68
N LEU A 107 6.94 -29.89 9.99
CA LEU A 107 6.23 -29.93 11.27
C LEU A 107 5.41 -31.21 11.43
N VAL A 108 4.65 -31.62 10.41
CA VAL A 108 3.87 -32.87 10.42
C VAL A 108 4.81 -34.07 10.60
N ARG A 109 5.95 -34.10 9.91
CA ARG A 109 6.97 -35.15 10.09
C ARG A 109 7.47 -35.19 11.54
N ARG A 110 7.75 -34.02 12.12
CA ARG A 110 8.24 -33.89 13.51
C ARG A 110 7.20 -34.33 14.54
N ILE A 111 5.91 -34.14 14.25
CA ILE A 111 4.82 -34.58 15.12
C ILE A 111 4.54 -36.06 14.92
N ARG A 112 4.55 -36.60 13.70
CA ARG A 112 4.12 -37.98 13.43
C ARG A 112 5.18 -39.05 13.64
N VAL A 113 6.45 -38.76 13.36
CA VAL A 113 7.55 -39.73 13.47
C VAL A 113 8.03 -39.81 14.93
N PRO A 114 7.84 -40.94 15.65
CA PRO A 114 8.15 -41.04 17.08
C PRO A 114 9.61 -40.74 17.43
N GLU A 115 10.55 -41.21 16.62
CA GLU A 115 12.00 -41.01 16.78
C GLU A 115 12.35 -39.52 16.68
N MET A 116 11.71 -38.83 15.73
CA MET A 116 11.86 -37.38 15.57
C MET A 116 11.28 -36.62 16.75
N ARG A 117 10.12 -37.04 17.26
CA ARG A 117 9.47 -36.42 18.41
C ARG A 117 10.33 -36.53 19.67
N ALA A 118 10.94 -37.70 19.89
CA ALA A 118 11.80 -37.96 21.04
C ALA A 118 13.06 -37.08 21.09
N MET A 119 13.59 -36.68 19.91
CA MET A 119 14.79 -35.84 19.81
C MET A 119 14.50 -34.35 19.66
N SER A 120 13.24 -33.97 19.38
CA SER A 120 12.88 -32.59 19.11
C SER A 120 12.84 -31.76 20.38
N GLN A 121 13.36 -30.55 20.29
CA GLN A 121 13.29 -29.56 21.35
C GLN A 121 12.08 -28.64 21.13
N PRO A 122 11.59 -27.92 22.15
CA PRO A 122 10.46 -27.00 21.99
C PRO A 122 10.68 -25.95 20.89
N ASP A 123 11.92 -25.45 20.73
CA ASP A 123 12.26 -24.46 19.70
C ASP A 123 12.09 -25.00 18.28
N ASP A 124 12.20 -26.32 18.08
CA ASP A 124 11.96 -26.94 16.79
C ASP A 124 10.51 -26.83 16.32
N TYR A 125 9.54 -26.87 17.24
CA TYR A 125 8.12 -26.71 16.94
C TYR A 125 7.76 -25.23 16.80
N ILE A 126 8.20 -24.41 17.75
CA ILE A 126 7.90 -22.98 17.81
C ILE A 126 8.38 -22.27 16.53
N VAL A 127 9.58 -22.60 16.02
CA VAL A 127 10.09 -22.03 14.77
C VAL A 127 9.16 -22.33 13.58
N HIS A 128 8.70 -23.57 13.44
CA HIS A 128 7.79 -23.91 12.34
C HIS A 128 6.43 -23.22 12.49
N LEU A 129 5.91 -23.09 13.71
CA LEU A 129 4.67 -22.36 13.98
C LEU A 129 4.81 -20.87 13.63
N PHE A 130 5.92 -20.23 14.01
CA PHE A 130 6.22 -18.84 13.60
C PHE A 130 6.26 -18.71 12.08
N LEU A 131 7.01 -19.58 11.39
CA LEU A 131 7.12 -19.53 9.94
C LEU A 131 5.74 -19.72 9.27
N ILE A 132 4.94 -20.68 9.74
CA ILE A 132 3.59 -20.91 9.21
C ILE A 132 2.68 -19.70 9.44
N ALA A 133 2.73 -19.09 10.62
CA ALA A 133 1.92 -17.90 10.93
C ALA A 133 2.33 -16.69 10.07
N ILE A 134 3.64 -16.38 9.99
CA ILE A 134 4.17 -15.24 9.23
C ILE A 134 3.85 -15.40 7.74
N LEU A 135 4.16 -16.58 7.18
CA LEU A 135 3.92 -16.87 5.76
C LEU A 135 2.43 -16.95 5.46
N GLY A 136 1.62 -17.52 6.35
CA GLY A 136 0.17 -17.62 6.20
C GLY A 136 -0.49 -16.25 6.10
N VAL A 137 -0.16 -15.33 7.02
CA VAL A 137 -0.68 -13.95 6.98
C VAL A 137 -0.24 -13.23 5.71
N ALA A 138 1.02 -13.37 5.28
CA ALA A 138 1.51 -12.74 4.05
C ALA A 138 0.82 -13.27 2.78
N ILE A 139 0.68 -14.59 2.65
CA ILE A 139 0.03 -15.21 1.49
C ILE A 139 -1.45 -14.86 1.45
N PHE A 140 -2.12 -14.85 2.61
CA PHE A 140 -3.52 -14.45 2.72
C PHE A 140 -3.72 -12.98 2.31
N GLN A 141 -2.84 -12.09 2.76
CA GLN A 141 -2.80 -10.70 2.34
C GLN A 141 -2.64 -10.57 0.81
N ALA A 142 -1.71 -11.33 0.22
CA ALA A 142 -1.36 -11.24 -1.20
C ALA A 142 -2.43 -11.83 -2.13
N LEU A 143 -2.99 -13.00 -1.80
CA LEU A 143 -3.87 -13.75 -2.70
C LEU A 143 -5.36 -13.50 -2.46
N VAL A 144 -5.77 -13.30 -1.20
CA VAL A 144 -7.19 -13.16 -0.84
C VAL A 144 -7.58 -11.70 -0.76
N HIS A 145 -6.90 -10.92 0.08
CA HIS A 145 -7.17 -9.48 0.20
C HIS A 145 -6.59 -8.66 -0.96
N ARG A 146 -5.75 -9.28 -1.81
CA ARG A 146 -5.12 -8.65 -2.98
C ARG A 146 -4.47 -7.30 -2.64
N ILE A 147 -3.89 -7.21 -1.44
CA ILE A 147 -3.20 -6.01 -0.98
C ILE A 147 -1.87 -5.94 -1.74
N TRP A 148 -1.85 -5.13 -2.79
CA TRP A 148 -0.69 -4.92 -3.64
C TRP A 148 -0.01 -3.58 -3.34
N GLY A 149 1.31 -3.50 -3.48
CA GLY A 149 2.04 -2.25 -3.33
C GLY A 149 2.30 -1.80 -1.89
N VAL A 150 2.03 -2.65 -0.88
CA VAL A 150 2.36 -2.35 0.52
C VAL A 150 3.84 -2.00 0.72
N SER A 151 4.71 -2.46 -0.17
CA SER A 151 6.13 -2.12 -0.16
C SER A 151 6.37 -0.61 -0.33
N PHE A 152 5.53 0.12 -1.07
CA PHE A 152 5.67 1.57 -1.21
C PHE A 152 5.43 2.32 0.11
N THR A 153 4.72 1.72 1.04
CA THR A 153 4.34 2.34 2.30
C THR A 153 5.22 1.84 3.45
N ALA A 154 5.47 0.53 3.49
CA ALA A 154 6.27 -0.12 4.52
C ALA A 154 7.78 0.03 4.30
N ALA A 155 8.25 0.17 3.04
CA ALA A 155 9.69 0.27 2.79
C ALA A 155 10.30 1.60 3.24
N PRO A 156 9.68 2.78 3.02
CA PRO A 156 10.17 4.03 3.59
C PRO A 156 10.20 3.99 5.12
N TRP A 157 9.19 3.41 5.77
CA TRP A 157 9.21 3.15 7.22
C TRP A 157 10.41 2.29 7.61
N PHE A 158 10.60 1.14 6.95
CA PHE A 158 11.72 0.25 7.25
C PHE A 158 13.07 0.95 7.06
N ALA A 159 13.22 1.75 6.00
CA ALA A 159 14.43 2.50 5.72
C ALA A 159 14.69 3.61 6.75
N SER A 160 13.65 4.22 7.32
CA SER A 160 13.76 5.22 8.40
C SER A 160 14.42 4.65 9.67
N LEU A 161 14.21 3.35 9.96
CA LEU A 161 14.84 2.68 11.09
C LEU A 161 16.37 2.68 10.96
N TRP A 162 16.89 2.51 9.75
CA TRP A 162 18.32 2.44 9.46
C TRP A 162 18.96 3.82 9.25
N ARG A 163 18.14 4.87 9.15
CA ARG A 163 18.55 6.28 9.27
C ARG A 163 18.64 6.74 10.73
N PHE A 164 18.22 5.91 11.68
CA PHE A 164 18.07 6.28 13.10
C PHE A 164 17.12 7.46 13.33
N GLN A 165 16.15 7.64 12.43
CA GLN A 165 15.09 8.63 12.50
C GLN A 165 13.76 7.92 12.21
N PRO A 166 13.25 7.10 13.15
CA PRO A 166 12.08 6.27 12.91
C PRO A 166 10.84 7.12 12.64
N GLN A 167 10.08 6.77 11.59
CA GLN A 167 8.80 7.41 11.24
C GLN A 167 7.63 6.45 11.45
N PRO A 168 7.21 6.18 12.71
CA PRO A 168 6.15 5.21 13.01
C PRO A 168 4.79 5.57 12.41
N GLU A 169 4.57 6.84 12.06
CA GLU A 169 3.35 7.35 11.44
C GLU A 169 3.10 6.71 10.07
N LEU A 170 4.16 6.30 9.37
CA LEU A 170 4.07 5.57 8.11
C LEU A 170 3.43 4.19 8.25
N MET A 171 3.40 3.64 9.48
CA MET A 171 2.72 2.39 9.78
C MET A 171 1.27 2.61 10.21
N ASP A 172 0.80 3.82 10.52
CA ASP A 172 -0.57 4.06 11.02
C ASP A 172 -1.63 3.62 10.01
N SER A 173 -1.39 3.93 8.75
CA SER A 173 -2.27 3.62 7.63
C SER A 173 -2.06 2.23 7.03
N ALA A 174 -1.07 1.48 7.51
CA ALA A 174 -0.84 0.12 7.04
C ALA A 174 -2.03 -0.79 7.42
N PRO A 175 -2.49 -1.68 6.50
CA PRO A 175 -3.55 -2.64 6.82
C PRO A 175 -3.21 -3.48 8.05
N LEU A 176 -4.22 -3.86 8.83
CA LEU A 176 -4.03 -4.64 10.05
C LEU A 176 -3.23 -5.94 9.81
N LEU A 177 -3.49 -6.64 8.69
CA LEU A 177 -2.74 -7.84 8.32
C LEU A 177 -1.25 -7.56 8.10
N THR A 178 -0.91 -6.41 7.52
CA THR A 178 0.48 -5.98 7.33
C THR A 178 1.14 -5.70 8.67
N LYS A 179 0.45 -4.98 9.57
CA LYS A 179 0.92 -4.74 10.94
C LYS A 179 1.20 -6.07 11.65
N ILE A 180 0.26 -7.03 11.61
CA ILE A 180 0.45 -8.36 12.20
C ILE A 180 1.64 -9.09 11.58
N HIS A 181 1.76 -9.10 10.24
CA HIS A 181 2.87 -9.75 9.55
C HIS A 181 4.23 -9.18 9.98
N VAL A 182 4.38 -7.85 9.97
CA VAL A 182 5.62 -7.15 10.35
C VAL A 182 5.94 -7.42 11.83
N PHE A 183 4.95 -7.30 12.72
CA PHE A 183 5.13 -7.58 14.15
C PHE A 183 5.61 -9.01 14.40
N LEU A 184 4.98 -10.01 13.75
CA LEU A 184 5.40 -11.41 13.84
C LEU A 184 6.82 -11.61 13.29
N ALA A 185 7.16 -10.97 12.17
CA ALA A 185 8.50 -11.05 11.57
C ALA A 185 9.60 -10.50 12.50
N PHE A 186 9.38 -9.32 13.11
CA PHE A 186 10.32 -8.75 14.07
C PHE A 186 10.39 -9.56 15.37
N THR A 187 9.26 -10.08 15.86
CA THR A 187 9.24 -11.01 17.01
C THR A 187 10.05 -12.27 16.70
N PHE A 188 9.89 -12.83 15.50
CA PHE A 188 10.65 -13.98 15.05
C PHE A 188 12.14 -13.67 14.93
N ALA A 189 12.53 -12.48 14.44
CA ALA A 189 13.92 -12.04 14.42
C ALA A 189 14.52 -11.93 15.82
N ALA A 190 13.76 -11.42 16.81
CA ALA A 190 14.19 -11.40 18.20
C ALA A 190 14.37 -12.82 18.78
N TYR A 191 13.50 -13.76 18.41
CA TYR A 191 13.57 -15.15 18.86
C TYR A 191 14.66 -15.96 18.14
N PHE A 192 14.94 -15.63 16.87
CA PHE A 192 15.87 -16.30 15.97
C PHE A 192 17.20 -16.73 16.61
N PRO A 193 17.98 -15.82 17.25
CA PRO A 193 19.32 -16.15 17.72
C PRO A 193 19.33 -17.08 18.94
N PHE A 194 18.19 -17.35 19.57
CA PHE A 194 18.05 -18.28 20.70
C PHE A 194 17.77 -19.73 20.26
N THR A 195 17.55 -19.95 18.96
CA THR A 195 17.15 -21.26 18.42
C THR A 195 18.26 -21.92 17.60
N LYS A 196 17.94 -23.05 16.96
CA LYS A 196 18.79 -23.66 15.92
C LYS A 196 18.96 -22.80 14.66
N LEU A 197 18.14 -21.76 14.45
CA LEU A 197 18.21 -20.92 13.26
C LEU A 197 19.52 -20.13 13.12
N ILE A 198 20.29 -20.03 14.20
CA ILE A 198 21.64 -19.46 14.20
C ILE A 198 22.56 -20.06 13.12
N HIS A 199 22.27 -21.27 12.62
CA HIS A 199 22.99 -21.87 11.50
C HIS A 199 22.99 -21.00 10.23
N ALA A 200 22.02 -20.11 10.04
CA ALA A 200 22.01 -19.20 8.89
C ALA A 200 23.20 -18.21 8.92
N TRP A 201 23.73 -17.90 10.10
CA TRP A 201 24.92 -17.04 10.24
C TRP A 201 26.23 -17.75 9.89
N THR A 202 26.21 -19.07 9.74
CA THR A 202 27.38 -19.90 9.44
C THR A 202 27.30 -20.49 8.04
N LEU A 203 26.71 -19.75 7.08
CA LEU A 203 26.68 -20.15 5.68
C LEU A 203 28.11 -20.39 5.16
N PRO A 204 28.44 -21.57 4.62
CA PRO A 204 29.82 -21.97 4.33
C PRO A 204 30.30 -21.41 2.99
N ILE A 205 30.29 -20.08 2.82
CA ILE A 205 30.64 -19.40 1.56
C ILE A 205 32.09 -19.70 1.16
N ASN A 206 33.01 -19.81 2.11
CA ASN A 206 34.41 -20.16 1.82
C ASN A 206 34.59 -21.60 1.32
N TYR A 207 33.59 -22.48 1.43
CA TYR A 207 33.71 -23.83 0.86
C TYR A 207 33.99 -23.79 -0.65
N PHE A 208 33.57 -22.73 -1.35
CA PHE A 208 33.87 -22.53 -2.78
C PHE A 208 35.36 -22.29 -3.08
N VAL A 209 36.15 -21.80 -2.12
CA VAL A 209 37.57 -21.45 -2.32
C VAL A 209 38.52 -22.14 -1.33
N ARG A 210 37.97 -22.90 -0.36
CA ARG A 210 38.73 -23.64 0.64
C ARG A 210 39.42 -24.86 0.03
N PRO A 211 40.72 -25.09 0.28
CA PRO A 211 41.39 -26.32 -0.13
C PRO A 211 40.71 -27.58 0.44
N TYR A 212 40.68 -28.65 -0.34
CA TYR A 212 40.10 -29.93 0.09
C TYR A 212 40.77 -30.47 1.37
N GLN A 213 42.09 -30.36 1.45
CA GLN A 213 42.87 -30.80 2.60
C GLN A 213 43.16 -29.63 3.54
N VAL A 214 42.78 -29.77 4.80
CA VAL A 214 43.09 -28.79 5.86
C VAL A 214 43.84 -29.47 6.98
N LEU A 215 45.09 -29.08 7.15
CA LEU A 215 45.99 -29.57 8.19
C LEU A 215 46.04 -28.55 9.33
N ARG A 216 45.82 -29.00 10.56
CA ARG A 216 45.95 -28.15 11.76
C ARG A 216 47.27 -28.44 12.45
N THR A 217 48.12 -27.42 12.61
CA THR A 217 49.39 -27.55 13.30
C THR A 217 49.23 -27.35 14.81
N THR A 218 50.14 -27.91 15.61
CA THR A 218 50.15 -27.75 17.07
C THR A 218 50.54 -26.32 17.50
N ALA A 219 51.24 -25.57 16.65
CA ALA A 219 51.65 -24.19 16.90
C ALA A 219 50.48 -23.22 17.11
N MET A 220 49.30 -23.54 16.56
CA MET A 220 48.09 -22.70 16.63
C MET A 220 47.00 -23.30 17.54
N LYS A 221 47.30 -24.43 18.22
CA LYS A 221 46.30 -25.32 18.87
C LYS A 221 45.51 -24.68 20.01
N PHE A 222 45.90 -23.49 20.49
CA PHE A 222 45.27 -22.79 21.61
C PHE A 222 45.08 -21.29 21.43
N ARG A 223 45.33 -20.73 20.23
CA ARG A 223 45.00 -19.31 19.97
C ARG A 223 43.51 -19.21 19.69
N ASN A 224 42.71 -19.06 20.74
CA ASN A 224 41.29 -18.72 20.66
C ASN A 224 41.08 -17.25 20.22
N ARG A 225 41.95 -16.73 19.34
CA ARG A 225 41.90 -15.35 18.88
C ARG A 225 40.75 -15.21 17.88
N TRP A 226 40.08 -14.06 17.94
CA TRP A 226 39.18 -13.65 16.87
C TRP A 226 40.03 -13.42 15.61
N GLU A 227 39.67 -14.05 14.50
CA GLU A 227 40.37 -13.89 13.23
C GLU A 227 39.38 -13.44 12.15
N PHE A 228 39.88 -12.69 11.19
CA PHE A 228 39.12 -12.17 10.04
C PHE A 228 39.66 -12.75 8.74
N GLY A 229 40.07 -14.02 8.75
CA GLY A 229 40.72 -14.66 7.60
C GLY A 229 39.76 -15.32 6.61
N LEU A 230 38.44 -15.22 6.80
CA LEU A 230 37.43 -16.07 6.13
C LEU A 230 37.69 -17.57 6.33
N VAL A 231 38.32 -17.99 7.44
CA VAL A 231 38.67 -19.40 7.69
C VAL A 231 37.82 -20.03 8.80
N SER A 232 37.38 -19.25 9.78
CA SER A 232 36.62 -19.73 10.95
C SER A 232 35.17 -19.25 10.96
N ASP A 233 34.34 -19.97 11.71
CA ASP A 233 32.94 -19.64 11.97
C ASP A 233 32.77 -18.23 12.56
N LYS A 234 33.72 -17.77 13.38
CA LYS A 234 33.78 -16.40 13.91
C LYS A 234 33.93 -15.37 12.81
N SER A 235 34.81 -15.63 11.84
CA SER A 235 35.01 -14.76 10.69
C SER A 235 33.73 -14.69 9.83
N TYR A 236 33.08 -15.81 9.53
CA TYR A 236 31.84 -15.80 8.71
C TYR A 236 30.68 -15.07 9.37
N LEU A 237 30.45 -15.32 10.66
CA LEU A 237 29.43 -14.57 11.41
C LEU A 237 29.71 -13.06 11.33
N THR A 238 30.97 -12.66 11.50
CA THR A 238 31.38 -11.25 11.40
C THR A 238 31.07 -10.70 10.01
N TYR A 239 31.50 -11.36 8.94
CA TYR A 239 31.27 -10.87 7.58
C TYR A 239 29.80 -10.83 7.20
N ALA A 240 29.03 -11.87 7.53
CA ALA A 240 27.60 -11.91 7.27
C ALA A 240 26.87 -10.77 8.00
N ALA A 241 27.20 -10.53 9.27
CA ALA A 241 26.63 -9.43 10.05
C ALA A 241 27.02 -8.07 9.49
N VAL A 242 28.30 -7.87 9.15
CA VAL A 242 28.79 -6.61 8.55
C VAL A 242 28.13 -6.35 7.20
N VAL A 243 28.06 -7.34 6.31
CA VAL A 243 27.39 -7.20 5.00
C VAL A 243 25.92 -6.87 5.17
N ALA A 244 25.22 -7.54 6.10
CA ALA A 244 23.82 -7.24 6.38
C ALA A 244 23.64 -5.81 6.92
N VAL A 245 24.43 -5.39 7.92
CA VAL A 245 24.36 -4.03 8.49
C VAL A 245 24.69 -2.97 7.45
N VAL A 246 25.77 -3.15 6.67
CA VAL A 246 26.15 -2.22 5.60
C VAL A 246 25.05 -2.15 4.54
N GLY A 247 24.47 -3.29 4.12
CA GLY A 247 23.35 -3.30 3.17
C GLY A 247 22.13 -2.54 3.68
N LEU A 248 21.80 -2.69 4.97
CA LEU A 248 20.68 -1.99 5.59
C LEU A 248 20.96 -0.49 5.76
N LEU A 249 22.19 -0.10 6.11
CA LEU A 249 22.63 1.29 6.12
C LEU A 249 22.65 1.90 4.71
N THR A 250 22.96 1.14 3.67
CA THR A 250 22.86 1.59 2.27
C THR A 250 21.41 1.88 1.90
N ILE A 251 20.47 1.01 2.27
CA ILE A 251 19.02 1.27 2.11
C ILE A 251 18.62 2.53 2.91
N GLY A 252 19.22 2.70 4.08
CA GLY A 252 19.03 3.85 4.96
C GLY A 252 19.64 5.15 4.46
N PHE A 253 20.81 5.21 3.82
CA PHE A 253 21.47 6.50 3.56
C PHE A 253 21.76 6.77 2.09
N LEU A 254 21.88 5.73 1.28
CA LEU A 254 22.37 5.83 -0.09
C LEU A 254 21.28 5.66 -1.14
N LEU A 255 20.16 5.02 -0.80
CA LEU A 255 19.03 4.96 -1.73
C LEU A 255 18.30 6.32 -1.76
N PRO A 256 18.00 6.86 -2.96
CA PRO A 256 17.18 8.05 -3.10
C PRO A 256 15.81 7.73 -2.51
N GLY A 257 15.51 8.35 -1.37
CA GLY A 257 14.22 8.21 -0.72
C GLY A 257 13.24 9.24 -1.26
N PRO A 258 11.98 9.17 -0.82
CA PRO A 258 10.87 9.99 -1.33
C PRO A 258 10.95 11.51 -1.01
N GLY A 259 12.00 12.00 -0.35
CA GLY A 259 12.23 13.42 -0.08
C GLY A 259 13.70 13.79 -0.21
N ASP A 260 14.04 15.08 -0.14
CA ASP A 260 15.41 15.60 -0.37
C ASP A 260 16.48 15.02 0.57
N ASN A 261 16.07 14.64 1.78
CA ASN A 261 16.91 13.96 2.78
C ASN A 261 16.73 12.42 2.79
N GLY A 262 15.98 11.89 1.82
CA GLY A 262 15.63 10.48 1.69
C GLY A 262 14.59 9.97 2.69
N LEU A 263 13.98 10.85 3.49
CA LEU A 263 12.83 10.54 4.34
C LEU A 263 11.53 10.97 3.65
N VAL A 264 10.42 10.35 4.02
CA VAL A 264 9.11 10.88 3.62
C VAL A 264 8.94 12.23 4.34
N PRO A 265 8.58 13.32 3.63
CA PRO A 265 8.19 14.58 4.24
C PRO A 265 6.87 14.41 4.99
N THR A 266 6.86 13.65 6.08
CA THR A 266 5.75 13.69 7.01
C THR A 266 5.79 15.09 7.61
N ALA A 267 4.71 15.87 7.46
CA ALA A 267 4.60 17.15 8.12
C ALA A 267 4.72 16.88 9.63
N LYS A 268 5.95 17.01 10.14
CA LYS A 268 6.44 16.77 11.51
C LYS A 268 5.80 15.58 12.25
N ALA A 269 6.44 14.42 12.17
CA ALA A 269 6.40 13.36 13.18
C ALA A 269 6.94 13.84 14.56
N ARG A 270 6.37 14.90 15.13
CA ARG A 270 6.67 15.37 16.49
C ARG A 270 5.36 15.54 17.26
N THR A 271 5.03 14.52 18.02
CA THR A 271 4.28 14.63 19.27
C THR A 271 5.22 14.63 20.49
N SER A 272 6.46 15.10 20.34
CA SER A 272 7.33 15.39 21.48
C SER A 272 7.66 16.88 21.51
N ALA A 273 7.35 17.48 22.66
CA ALA A 273 7.66 18.84 23.03
C ALA A 273 9.12 19.20 22.71
N ASP A 274 9.28 20.47 22.32
CA ASP A 274 10.51 21.21 22.10
C ASP A 274 11.27 21.03 20.76
N GLU A 275 11.63 22.22 20.25
CA GLU A 275 12.39 22.59 19.06
C GLU A 275 11.72 22.54 17.68
N ILE A 276 11.43 23.76 17.21
CA ILE A 276 11.11 24.14 15.84
C ILE A 276 12.44 24.46 15.14
N ASP A 277 12.73 23.84 13.99
CA ASP A 277 13.44 24.54 12.92
C ASP A 277 13.08 23.99 11.51
N VAL A 278 12.32 24.85 10.83
CA VAL A 278 12.04 25.22 9.43
C VAL A 278 12.30 24.29 8.21
N ALA A 279 11.35 24.43 7.25
CA ALA A 279 11.22 23.95 5.85
C ALA A 279 10.67 22.52 5.71
N VAL A 280 9.39 22.26 5.44
CA VAL A 280 8.45 22.92 4.52
C VAL A 280 7.24 23.47 5.29
N THR A 281 7.01 24.77 5.20
CA THR A 281 5.82 25.42 5.76
C THR A 281 5.38 26.52 4.80
N ASN A 282 4.14 26.46 4.34
CA ASN A 282 3.28 27.61 4.53
C ASN A 282 2.62 27.43 5.92
N GLY A 283 2.81 28.39 6.83
CA GLY A 283 1.99 28.50 8.05
C GLY A 283 2.25 27.58 9.25
N GLY A 284 3.19 26.63 9.22
CA GLY A 284 3.53 25.84 10.43
C GLY A 284 2.50 24.76 10.81
N HIS A 285 1.51 24.50 9.96
CA HIS A 285 0.49 23.48 10.15
C HIS A 285 1.06 22.07 9.88
N VAL A 286 0.76 21.11 10.76
CA VAL A 286 1.16 19.71 10.62
C VAL A 286 0.05 18.96 9.90
N LEU A 287 0.29 18.54 8.66
CA LEU A 287 -0.61 17.68 7.91
C LEU A 287 -0.57 16.25 8.45
N THR A 288 -1.35 16.00 9.50
CA THR A 288 -1.48 14.67 10.13
C THR A 288 -1.94 13.59 9.14
N GLY A 289 -2.64 13.97 8.06
CA GLY A 289 -3.11 13.07 7.02
C GLY A 289 -2.08 12.72 5.94
N TYR A 290 -0.91 13.37 5.89
CA TYR A 290 0.04 13.14 4.79
C TYR A 290 0.61 11.70 4.76
N PRO A 291 0.96 11.06 5.89
CA PRO A 291 1.31 9.64 5.90
C PRO A 291 0.21 8.73 5.33
N LEU A 292 -1.06 9.07 5.61
CA LEU A 292 -2.21 8.36 5.06
C LEU A 292 -2.30 8.58 3.54
N PHE A 293 -2.10 9.81 3.07
CA PHE A 293 -2.05 10.13 1.63
C PHE A 293 -0.94 9.35 0.92
N VAL A 294 0.28 9.34 1.46
CA VAL A 294 1.42 8.59 0.91
C VAL A 294 1.07 7.10 0.79
N SER A 295 0.36 6.56 1.79
CA SER A 295 0.06 5.14 1.82
C SER A 295 -1.10 4.68 0.92
N GLN A 296 -2.11 5.53 0.73
CA GLN A 296 -3.36 5.15 0.04
C GLN A 296 -3.52 5.83 -1.32
N CYS A 297 -2.96 7.03 -1.48
CA CYS A 297 -3.24 7.93 -2.60
C CYS A 297 -2.02 8.12 -3.51
N ALA A 298 -0.83 8.34 -2.95
CA ALA A 298 0.37 8.77 -3.68
C ALA A 298 0.87 7.77 -4.73
N ARG A 299 0.52 6.50 -4.59
CA ARG A 299 0.81 5.49 -5.61
C ARG A 299 0.22 5.85 -6.98
N CYS A 300 -1.00 6.39 -6.99
CA CYS A 300 -1.67 6.83 -8.21
C CYS A 300 -1.46 8.34 -8.40
N HIS A 301 -1.60 9.12 -7.32
CA HIS A 301 -1.58 10.57 -7.41
C HIS A 301 -0.19 11.22 -7.31
N GLY A 302 0.89 10.46 -7.10
CA GLY A 302 2.22 11.03 -6.82
C GLY A 302 2.35 11.48 -5.37
N LEU A 303 3.58 11.61 -4.86
CA LEU A 303 3.85 12.06 -3.48
C LEU A 303 3.44 13.51 -3.26
N GLU A 304 3.52 14.32 -4.30
CA GLU A 304 3.15 15.73 -4.30
C GLU A 304 1.81 15.97 -5.02
N GLY A 305 1.09 14.91 -5.41
CA GLY A 305 -0.27 15.04 -5.94
C GLY A 305 -0.40 15.29 -7.43
N GLN A 306 0.68 15.29 -8.24
CA GLN A 306 0.61 15.62 -9.68
C GLN A 306 -0.09 14.58 -10.57
N GLY A 307 -0.51 13.43 -10.04
CA GLY A 307 -1.13 12.36 -10.82
C GLY A 307 -0.14 11.46 -11.57
N ASP A 308 1.15 11.52 -11.22
CA ASP A 308 2.26 10.86 -11.90
C ASP A 308 2.85 9.67 -11.11
N GLY A 309 2.10 9.19 -10.11
CA GLY A 309 2.56 8.10 -9.26
C GLY A 309 2.88 6.83 -10.06
N PRO A 310 3.69 5.88 -9.54
CA PRO A 310 4.08 4.68 -10.28
C PRO A 310 2.91 3.81 -10.78
N GLY A 311 1.73 3.96 -10.17
CA GLY A 311 0.50 3.30 -10.58
C GLY A 311 -0.35 4.08 -11.60
N ALA A 312 0.03 5.30 -11.96
CA ALA A 312 -0.77 6.20 -12.80
C ALA A 312 -1.03 5.63 -14.21
N GLY A 313 -0.05 4.92 -14.78
CA GLY A 313 -0.14 4.30 -16.11
C GLY A 313 -0.81 2.92 -16.14
N SER A 314 -1.63 2.55 -15.14
CA SER A 314 -2.26 1.22 -15.13
C SER A 314 -3.19 1.03 -16.33
N PRO A 315 -3.04 -0.06 -17.13
CA PRO A 315 -3.87 -0.31 -18.31
C PRO A 315 -5.33 -0.61 -17.97
N THR A 316 -5.64 -0.87 -16.70
CA THR A 316 -7.01 -1.10 -16.22
C THR A 316 -7.76 0.20 -15.91
N PHE A 317 -7.09 1.35 -15.92
CA PHE A 317 -7.74 2.62 -15.62
C PHE A 317 -8.39 3.20 -16.87
N SER A 318 -9.58 3.79 -16.71
CA SER A 318 -10.29 4.47 -17.81
C SER A 318 -9.75 5.87 -18.13
N GLY A 319 -8.65 6.25 -17.50
CA GLY A 319 -7.96 7.53 -17.65
C GLY A 319 -6.91 7.70 -16.53
N PRO A 320 -6.00 8.67 -16.65
CA PRO A 320 -4.98 8.92 -15.65
C PRO A 320 -5.60 9.40 -14.33
N PRO A 321 -4.90 9.20 -13.21
CA PRO A 321 -5.24 9.82 -11.94
C PRO A 321 -5.34 11.34 -12.07
N ARG A 322 -6.15 11.95 -11.21
CA ARG A 322 -6.29 13.41 -11.16
C ARG A 322 -4.99 14.03 -10.64
N ASP A 323 -4.48 15.04 -11.34
CA ASP A 323 -3.58 16.02 -10.77
C ASP A 323 -4.34 16.84 -9.73
N LEU A 324 -3.94 16.67 -8.48
CA LEU A 324 -4.53 17.30 -7.29
C LEU A 324 -3.93 18.69 -7.06
N VAL A 325 -2.77 19.00 -7.64
CA VAL A 325 -2.09 20.29 -7.48
C VAL A 325 -2.79 21.37 -8.29
N SER A 326 -3.12 21.09 -9.55
CA SER A 326 -3.90 22.03 -10.38
C SER A 326 -5.35 22.19 -9.92
N GLY A 327 -5.83 21.30 -9.04
CA GLY A 327 -7.18 21.35 -8.48
C GLY A 327 -8.33 21.39 -9.48
N ARG A 328 -8.11 20.88 -10.70
CA ARG A 328 -9.14 20.74 -11.75
C ARG A 328 -10.09 19.58 -11.44
N TYR A 329 -10.82 19.69 -10.33
CA TYR A 329 -11.74 18.68 -9.85
C TYR A 329 -13.06 18.67 -10.64
N ARG A 330 -13.51 17.48 -11.03
CA ARG A 330 -14.63 17.31 -11.97
C ARG A 330 -15.99 17.06 -11.32
N TYR A 331 -16.03 16.70 -10.03
CA TYR A 331 -17.22 16.18 -9.35
C TYR A 331 -17.65 17.07 -8.20
N VAL A 332 -18.00 18.30 -8.56
CA VAL A 332 -18.33 19.40 -7.65
C VAL A 332 -19.83 19.49 -7.34
N SER A 333 -20.14 20.21 -6.27
CA SER A 333 -21.50 20.53 -5.82
C SER A 333 -21.79 22.03 -5.72
N SER A 334 -20.84 22.89 -6.06
CA SER A 334 -21.03 24.34 -6.13
C SER A 334 -21.57 24.80 -7.49
N ASP A 335 -22.20 25.97 -7.50
CA ASP A 335 -22.68 26.67 -8.71
C ASP A 335 -21.56 27.22 -9.60
N ASN A 336 -20.41 27.57 -9.03
CA ASN A 336 -19.27 28.14 -9.75
C ASN A 336 -18.24 27.12 -10.26
N GLY A 337 -18.50 25.82 -10.14
CA GLY A 337 -17.59 24.79 -10.64
C GLY A 337 -16.38 24.46 -9.75
N VAL A 338 -16.25 25.06 -8.57
CA VAL A 338 -15.12 24.86 -7.65
C VAL A 338 -15.44 23.82 -6.56
N ALA A 339 -14.60 22.79 -6.41
CA ALA A 339 -14.83 21.73 -5.43
C ALA A 339 -14.86 22.23 -3.97
N THR A 340 -15.90 21.83 -3.25
CA THR A 340 -15.99 21.99 -1.79
C THR A 340 -15.26 20.86 -1.06
N ASP A 341 -14.95 21.05 0.23
CA ASP A 341 -14.41 19.98 1.08
C ASP A 341 -15.33 18.77 1.14
N ALA A 342 -16.65 19.01 1.10
CA ALA A 342 -17.66 17.97 1.07
C ALA A 342 -17.60 17.15 -0.23
N ASP A 343 -17.23 17.79 -1.35
CA ASP A 343 -17.01 17.09 -2.63
C ASP A 343 -15.77 16.21 -2.57
N LEU A 344 -14.65 16.74 -2.05
CA LEU A 344 -13.42 16.00 -1.86
C LEU A 344 -13.64 14.78 -0.95
N ARG A 345 -14.27 14.99 0.21
CA ARG A 345 -14.66 13.92 1.16
C ARG A 345 -15.48 12.84 0.47
N ARG A 346 -16.50 13.23 -0.28
CA ARG A 346 -17.39 12.30 -0.98
C ARG A 346 -16.62 11.46 -2.00
N VAL A 347 -15.74 12.08 -2.79
CA VAL A 347 -14.93 11.38 -3.79
C VAL A 347 -13.94 10.41 -3.13
N ILE A 348 -13.33 10.80 -2.00
CA ILE A 348 -12.45 9.89 -1.23
C ILE A 348 -13.24 8.69 -0.70
N VAL A 349 -14.38 8.92 -0.05
CA VAL A 349 -15.16 7.83 0.59
C VAL A 349 -15.80 6.91 -0.44
N ALA A 350 -16.49 7.48 -1.43
CA ALA A 350 -17.25 6.71 -2.41
C ALA A 350 -16.39 6.19 -3.59
N GLY A 351 -15.24 6.81 -3.84
CA GLY A 351 -14.45 6.57 -5.04
C GLY A 351 -15.15 7.06 -6.30
N LEU A 352 -14.65 6.62 -7.46
CA LEU A 352 -15.24 6.93 -8.76
C LEU A 352 -15.53 5.63 -9.52
N PRO A 353 -16.78 5.13 -9.49
CA PRO A 353 -17.17 3.89 -10.17
C PRO A 353 -16.79 3.84 -11.66
N GLY A 354 -16.26 2.71 -12.11
CA GLY A 354 -15.79 2.55 -13.49
C GLY A 354 -14.54 3.38 -13.83
N SER A 355 -13.80 3.81 -12.82
CA SER A 355 -12.45 4.39 -12.94
C SER A 355 -11.43 3.58 -12.14
N GLY A 356 -10.17 4.03 -12.17
CA GLY A 356 -9.11 3.49 -11.32
C GLY A 356 -9.15 3.93 -9.85
N MET A 357 -10.04 4.86 -9.48
CA MET A 357 -10.12 5.42 -8.12
C MET A 357 -11.10 4.62 -7.25
N PRO A 358 -10.63 3.78 -6.32
CA PRO A 358 -11.49 3.02 -5.41
C PRO A 358 -12.11 3.94 -4.35
N GLY A 359 -13.15 3.44 -3.68
CA GLY A 359 -13.72 4.09 -2.50
C GLY A 359 -12.99 3.69 -1.22
N PHE A 360 -12.80 4.65 -0.32
CA PHE A 360 -12.10 4.48 0.95
C PHE A 360 -13.06 4.52 2.16
N ALA A 361 -14.26 3.94 2.02
CA ALA A 361 -15.29 3.93 3.05
C ALA A 361 -14.92 3.20 4.36
N SER A 362 -13.77 2.51 4.41
CA SER A 362 -13.23 1.93 5.64
C SER A 362 -12.43 2.92 6.51
N LEU A 363 -12.13 4.12 5.99
CA LEU A 363 -11.45 5.17 6.75
C LEU A 363 -12.43 5.84 7.72
N SER A 364 -11.92 6.24 8.89
CA SER A 364 -12.70 7.03 9.86
C SER A 364 -12.89 8.48 9.39
N GLU A 365 -13.92 9.16 9.91
CA GLU A 365 -14.16 10.58 9.58
C GLU A 365 -12.97 11.49 9.89
N ALA A 366 -12.22 11.22 10.97
CA ALA A 366 -11.00 11.94 11.30
C ALA A 366 -9.90 11.74 10.25
N GLN A 367 -9.73 10.50 9.78
CA GLN A 367 -8.76 10.18 8.72
C GLN A 367 -9.13 10.84 7.39
N VAL A 368 -10.41 10.82 7.02
CA VAL A 368 -10.86 11.48 5.79
C VAL A 368 -10.70 13.00 5.90
N SER A 369 -10.99 13.59 7.06
CA SER A 369 -10.76 15.04 7.29
C SER A 369 -9.29 15.40 7.13
N SER A 370 -8.39 14.60 7.73
CA SER A 370 -6.94 14.81 7.59
C SER A 370 -6.45 14.68 6.14
N LEU A 371 -7.11 13.87 5.31
CA LEU A 371 -6.79 13.78 3.88
C LEU A 371 -7.29 15.00 3.10
N VAL A 372 -8.46 15.55 3.45
CA VAL A 372 -8.96 16.78 2.83
C VAL A 372 -8.01 17.93 3.12
N GLU A 373 -7.53 18.07 4.36
CA GLU A 373 -6.50 19.07 4.71
C GLU A 373 -5.22 18.92 3.87
N VAL A 374 -4.78 17.68 3.60
CA VAL A 374 -3.65 17.44 2.68
C VAL A 374 -3.96 17.91 1.27
N LEU A 375 -5.16 17.62 0.74
CA LEU A 375 -5.55 18.06 -0.59
C LEU A 375 -5.62 19.58 -0.69
N ASP A 376 -6.08 20.25 0.37
CA ASP A 376 -6.15 21.70 0.43
C ASP A 376 -4.77 22.36 0.40
N GLU A 377 -3.79 21.77 1.07
CA GLU A 377 -2.40 22.24 1.00
C GLU A 377 -1.72 21.92 -0.34
N LEU A 378 -2.11 20.82 -1.00
CA LEU A 378 -1.60 20.48 -2.34
C LEU A 378 -2.21 21.35 -3.45
N TRP A 379 -3.47 21.77 -3.30
CA TRP A 379 -4.20 22.54 -4.29
C TRP A 379 -3.65 23.97 -4.38
N LEU A 380 -2.85 24.23 -5.40
CA LEU A 380 -2.30 25.54 -5.68
C LEU A 380 -3.41 26.54 -6.01
N ASP A 381 -3.44 27.67 -5.30
CA ASP A 381 -4.37 28.79 -5.53
C ASP A 381 -5.85 28.38 -5.52
N ARG A 382 -6.28 27.58 -4.53
CA ARG A 382 -7.68 27.17 -4.35
C ARG A 382 -8.63 28.38 -4.38
N PRO A 383 -9.51 28.52 -5.40
CA PRO A 383 -10.47 29.61 -5.45
C PRO A 383 -11.59 29.40 -4.44
N GLU A 384 -12.30 30.47 -4.10
CA GLU A 384 -13.47 30.39 -3.21
C GLU A 384 -14.57 29.55 -3.88
N SER A 385 -15.07 28.54 -3.15
CA SER A 385 -16.17 27.72 -3.64
C SER A 385 -17.49 28.47 -3.53
N GLY A 386 -18.29 28.41 -4.59
CA GLY A 386 -19.58 29.08 -4.65
C GLY A 386 -20.65 28.39 -3.81
N ALA A 387 -21.90 28.85 -3.94
CA ALA A 387 -22.99 28.30 -3.15
C ALA A 387 -23.24 26.84 -3.54
N ARG A 388 -23.51 26.00 -2.54
CA ARG A 388 -23.87 24.61 -2.78
C ARG A 388 -25.20 24.57 -3.51
N ILE A 389 -25.25 23.86 -4.64
CA ILE A 389 -26.49 23.64 -5.38
C ILE A 389 -27.46 22.82 -4.53
N GLU A 390 -28.54 23.47 -4.14
CA GLU A 390 -29.67 22.85 -3.49
C GLU A 390 -30.40 21.94 -4.47
N VAL A 391 -30.81 20.77 -3.99
CA VAL A 391 -31.59 19.82 -4.77
C VAL A 391 -33.02 19.92 -4.26
N PRO A 392 -33.95 20.50 -5.03
CA PRO A 392 -35.33 20.66 -4.61
C PRO A 392 -36.03 19.30 -4.50
N SER A 393 -37.18 19.27 -3.84
CA SER A 393 -38.00 18.06 -3.71
C SER A 393 -38.33 17.49 -5.09
N ARG A 394 -38.10 16.20 -5.27
CA ARG A 394 -38.35 15.50 -6.53
C ARG A 394 -39.87 15.47 -6.82
N PRO A 395 -40.34 15.92 -7.99
CA PRO A 395 -41.73 15.78 -8.40
C PRO A 395 -42.08 14.32 -8.67
N GLU A 396 -43.38 14.01 -8.65
CA GLU A 396 -43.85 12.67 -9.02
C GLU A 396 -43.51 12.38 -10.49
N THR A 397 -42.97 11.19 -10.73
CA THR A 397 -42.61 10.76 -12.09
C THR A 397 -43.89 10.43 -12.86
N THR A 398 -44.32 11.32 -13.75
CA THR A 398 -45.47 11.11 -14.64
C THR A 398 -45.01 10.90 -16.09
N PRO A 399 -45.84 10.27 -16.97
CA PRO A 399 -45.53 10.15 -18.39
C PRO A 399 -45.27 11.52 -19.07
N ASP A 400 -46.02 12.56 -18.69
CA ASP A 400 -45.83 13.92 -19.21
C ASP A 400 -44.47 14.50 -18.81
N LEU A 401 -44.02 14.26 -17.57
CA LEU A 401 -42.70 14.67 -17.09
C LEU A 401 -41.57 13.98 -17.87
N ILE A 402 -41.73 12.68 -18.17
CA ILE A 402 -40.76 11.92 -18.99
C ILE A 402 -40.75 12.45 -20.43
N ALA A 403 -41.91 12.78 -21.00
CA ALA A 403 -42.00 13.35 -22.34
C ALA A 403 -41.32 14.73 -22.43
N ALA A 404 -41.58 15.62 -21.46
CA ALA A 404 -40.89 16.90 -21.35
C ALA A 404 -39.36 16.74 -21.22
N GLY A 405 -38.93 15.78 -20.38
CA GLY A 405 -37.52 15.44 -20.21
C GLY A 405 -36.87 14.90 -21.50
N THR A 406 -37.63 14.16 -22.30
CA THR A 406 -37.18 13.66 -23.60
C THR A 406 -36.88 14.81 -24.55
N GLU A 407 -37.82 15.76 -24.68
CA GLU A 407 -37.66 16.91 -25.56
C GLU A 407 -36.44 17.77 -25.16
N LEU A 408 -36.32 18.08 -23.86
CA LEU A 408 -35.18 18.83 -23.32
C LEU A 408 -33.85 18.11 -23.54
N TYR A 409 -33.81 16.78 -23.35
CA TYR A 409 -32.61 15.99 -23.58
C TYR A 409 -32.21 15.99 -25.06
N GLN A 410 -33.17 15.85 -25.98
CA GLN A 410 -32.86 15.88 -27.41
C GLN A 410 -32.33 17.25 -27.84
N LEU A 411 -32.87 18.33 -27.28
CA LEU A 411 -32.45 19.69 -27.59
C LEU A 411 -31.06 20.05 -27.03
N SER A 412 -30.79 19.68 -25.77
CA SER A 412 -29.63 20.20 -25.04
C SER A 412 -28.51 19.17 -24.79
N CYS A 413 -28.80 17.87 -24.87
CA CYS A 413 -27.89 16.81 -24.41
C CYS A 413 -27.46 15.85 -25.53
N ALA A 414 -28.34 15.57 -26.49
CA ALA A 414 -28.13 14.52 -27.49
C ALA A 414 -26.97 14.80 -28.45
N SER A 415 -26.62 16.08 -28.69
CA SER A 415 -25.47 16.44 -29.53
C SER A 415 -24.15 15.84 -29.03
N CYS A 416 -23.98 15.69 -27.71
CA CYS A 416 -22.81 15.10 -27.07
C CYS A 416 -23.07 13.67 -26.59
N HIS A 417 -24.20 13.41 -25.93
CA HIS A 417 -24.49 12.10 -25.33
C HIS A 417 -25.13 11.09 -26.31
N GLY A 418 -25.52 11.53 -27.50
CA GLY A 418 -26.28 10.75 -28.47
C GLY A 418 -27.75 10.64 -28.08
N GLU A 419 -28.64 10.46 -29.07
CA GLU A 419 -30.09 10.37 -28.89
C GLU A 419 -30.51 9.28 -27.88
N ARG A 420 -29.71 8.21 -27.77
CA ARG A 420 -29.94 7.06 -26.87
C ARG A 420 -28.99 7.00 -25.67
N GLY A 421 -28.23 8.06 -25.41
CA GLY A 421 -27.33 8.15 -24.25
C GLY A 421 -26.10 7.23 -24.33
N ARG A 422 -25.61 6.93 -25.53
CA ARG A 422 -24.47 6.02 -25.74
C ARG A 422 -23.10 6.73 -25.75
N GLY A 423 -23.10 8.05 -25.67
CA GLY A 423 -21.90 8.88 -25.76
C GLY A 423 -21.35 9.00 -27.18
N ASP A 424 -22.22 8.85 -28.19
CA ASP A 424 -21.93 8.79 -29.62
C ASP A 424 -22.57 9.93 -30.41
N GLY A 425 -22.90 11.04 -29.76
CA GLY A 425 -23.40 12.24 -30.43
C GLY A 425 -22.37 12.82 -31.40
N GLU A 426 -22.81 13.60 -32.38
CA GLU A 426 -21.92 14.19 -33.41
C GLU A 426 -20.78 15.01 -32.77
N ALA A 427 -21.09 15.77 -31.72
CA ALA A 427 -20.15 16.56 -30.95
C ALA A 427 -19.27 15.73 -29.98
N ALA A 428 -19.60 14.45 -29.73
CA ALA A 428 -18.79 13.54 -28.91
C ALA A 428 -17.43 13.21 -29.55
N SER A 429 -17.33 13.43 -30.87
CA SER A 429 -16.11 13.17 -31.63
C SER A 429 -15.10 14.31 -31.58
N GLY A 430 -15.56 15.55 -31.37
CA GLY A 430 -14.75 16.74 -31.57
C GLY A 430 -14.27 17.45 -30.30
N ILE A 431 -14.66 17.00 -29.10
CA ILE A 431 -14.61 17.89 -27.93
C ILE A 431 -14.00 17.15 -26.74
N LEU A 432 -12.91 17.74 -26.21
CA LEU A 432 -12.23 17.51 -24.93
C LEU A 432 -11.04 16.56 -24.96
N GLU A 433 -9.93 17.09 -25.47
CA GLU A 433 -8.60 16.61 -25.13
C GLU A 433 -8.19 17.24 -23.80
N VAL A 434 -8.07 16.45 -22.73
CA VAL A 434 -7.51 16.92 -21.46
C VAL A 434 -6.17 16.26 -21.30
N ASP A 435 -5.11 17.07 -21.26
CA ASP A 435 -3.73 16.63 -21.10
C ASP A 435 -3.31 15.58 -22.16
N GLY A 436 -3.75 15.77 -23.41
CA GLY A 436 -3.43 14.86 -24.53
C GLY A 436 -4.29 13.59 -24.60
N LEU A 437 -5.35 13.50 -23.79
CA LEU A 437 -6.26 12.36 -23.76
C LEU A 437 -7.67 12.73 -24.16
N ARG A 438 -8.24 11.96 -25.08
CA ARG A 438 -9.63 12.08 -25.51
C ARG A 438 -10.57 11.68 -24.37
N VAL A 439 -11.38 12.63 -23.92
CA VAL A 439 -12.45 12.40 -22.93
C VAL A 439 -13.78 12.30 -23.66
N SER A 440 -14.38 11.11 -23.68
CA SER A 440 -15.70 10.91 -24.29
C SER A 440 -16.83 10.98 -23.24
N PRO A 441 -18.01 11.48 -23.64
CA PRO A 441 -19.22 11.36 -22.82
C PRO A 441 -19.48 9.91 -22.43
N ARG A 442 -20.00 9.72 -21.22
CA ARG A 442 -20.25 8.38 -20.68
C ARG A 442 -21.38 7.69 -21.43
N ASN A 443 -21.24 6.39 -21.67
CA ASN A 443 -22.34 5.57 -22.14
C ASN A 443 -23.25 5.21 -20.98
N PHE A 444 -24.39 5.91 -20.86
CA PHE A 444 -25.35 5.73 -19.77
C PHE A 444 -26.02 4.35 -19.77
N ARG A 445 -26.00 3.62 -20.89
CA ARG A 445 -26.59 2.28 -21.01
C ARG A 445 -25.74 1.18 -20.37
N ARG A 446 -24.43 1.43 -20.22
CA ARG A 446 -23.45 0.40 -19.84
C ARG A 446 -22.59 0.79 -18.66
N ASP A 447 -22.16 2.04 -18.61
CA ASP A 447 -21.09 2.47 -17.71
C ASP A 447 -21.67 3.04 -16.40
N ALA A 448 -21.02 2.74 -15.27
CA ALA A 448 -21.45 3.24 -13.97
C ALA A 448 -21.36 4.78 -13.86
N LEU A 449 -22.28 5.41 -13.15
CA LEU A 449 -22.26 6.87 -12.95
C LEU A 449 -21.20 7.27 -11.91
N ARG A 450 -20.19 8.04 -12.34
CA ARG A 450 -19.08 8.48 -11.47
C ARG A 450 -19.50 9.49 -10.40
N SER A 451 -20.53 10.30 -10.66
CA SER A 451 -21.05 11.29 -9.71
C SER A 451 -21.95 10.69 -8.63
N GLY A 452 -22.20 9.38 -8.63
CA GLY A 452 -23.10 8.70 -7.71
C GLY A 452 -24.38 8.22 -8.39
N SER A 453 -25.04 7.25 -7.76
CA SER A 453 -26.20 6.53 -8.28
C SER A 453 -27.53 6.97 -7.65
N SER A 454 -27.66 8.22 -7.20
CA SER A 454 -28.95 8.73 -6.71
C SER A 454 -29.56 9.74 -7.69
N PRO A 455 -30.90 9.86 -7.77
CA PRO A 455 -31.54 10.89 -8.59
C PRO A 455 -31.06 12.31 -8.23
N ALA A 456 -30.83 12.57 -6.94
CA ALA A 456 -30.27 13.84 -6.47
C ALA A 456 -28.83 14.09 -6.95
N ALA A 457 -28.02 13.03 -7.07
CA ALA A 457 -26.66 13.13 -7.62
C ALA A 457 -26.67 13.42 -9.13
N LEU A 458 -27.65 12.87 -9.87
CA LEU A 458 -27.85 13.20 -11.28
C LEU A 458 -28.32 14.64 -11.47
N TYR A 459 -29.33 15.06 -10.70
CA TYR A 459 -29.82 16.44 -10.69
C TYR A 459 -28.65 17.41 -10.49
N ARG A 460 -27.86 17.19 -9.43
CA ARG A 460 -26.71 18.03 -9.12
C ARG A 460 -25.65 17.97 -10.22
N ARG A 461 -25.47 16.82 -10.87
CA ARG A 461 -24.50 16.72 -11.97
C ARG A 461 -24.93 17.59 -13.15
N ILE A 462 -26.20 17.58 -13.52
CA ILE A 462 -26.75 18.42 -14.61
C ILE A 462 -26.67 19.90 -14.23
N ALA A 463 -27.14 20.24 -13.03
CA ALA A 463 -27.13 21.62 -12.55
C ALA A 463 -25.72 22.21 -12.49
N ALA A 464 -24.77 21.50 -11.88
CA ALA A 464 -23.43 22.03 -11.65
C ALA A 464 -22.46 21.87 -12.83
N GLY A 465 -22.74 21.02 -13.82
CA GLY A 465 -21.81 20.76 -14.94
C GLY A 465 -20.48 20.09 -14.54
N ILE A 466 -19.71 19.57 -15.48
CA ILE A 466 -18.41 18.93 -15.21
C ILE A 466 -17.29 19.93 -15.56
N PRO A 467 -16.73 20.66 -14.59
CA PRO A 467 -15.61 21.56 -14.85
C PRO A 467 -14.31 20.76 -15.01
N ASP A 468 -13.33 21.38 -15.66
CA ASP A 468 -11.95 20.91 -15.77
C ASP A 468 -11.00 22.12 -15.68
N GLY A 469 -11.24 22.94 -14.66
CA GLY A 469 -10.56 24.22 -14.41
C GLY A 469 -11.56 25.38 -14.29
N PRO A 470 -11.07 26.60 -13.98
CA PRO A 470 -11.93 27.78 -13.79
C PRO A 470 -12.74 28.17 -15.03
N ASP A 471 -12.12 28.05 -16.20
CA ASP A 471 -12.69 28.54 -17.47
C ASP A 471 -13.02 27.42 -18.47
N HIS A 472 -12.88 26.15 -18.06
CA HIS A 472 -13.02 25.01 -18.96
C HIS A 472 -14.03 23.99 -18.43
N TRP A 473 -14.97 23.60 -19.28
CA TRP A 473 -16.09 22.73 -18.93
C TRP A 473 -16.16 21.54 -19.88
N LEU A 474 -16.09 20.33 -19.32
CA LEU A 474 -16.32 19.09 -20.06
C LEU A 474 -17.81 18.85 -20.33
N MET A 475 -18.64 19.37 -19.43
CA MET A 475 -20.09 19.44 -19.58
C MET A 475 -20.48 20.78 -18.97
N PRO A 476 -21.17 21.68 -19.69
CA PRO A 476 -21.57 22.96 -19.15
C PRO A 476 -22.50 22.79 -17.95
N SER A 477 -22.55 23.80 -17.08
CA SER A 477 -23.58 23.88 -16.05
C SER A 477 -24.91 24.26 -16.69
N PHE A 478 -25.99 23.63 -16.22
CA PHE A 478 -27.35 23.95 -16.68
C PHE A 478 -28.21 24.60 -15.59
N GLY A 479 -27.66 24.86 -14.40
CA GLY A 479 -28.40 25.43 -13.27
C GLY A 479 -29.00 26.82 -13.55
N ASP A 480 -28.33 27.63 -14.38
CA ASP A 480 -28.84 28.95 -14.77
C ASP A 480 -29.66 28.92 -16.08
N ALA A 481 -29.52 27.85 -16.86
CA ALA A 481 -30.15 27.72 -18.17
C ALA A 481 -31.49 26.97 -18.12
N LEU A 482 -31.69 26.11 -17.12
CA LEU A 482 -32.88 25.29 -16.94
C LEU A 482 -33.46 25.50 -15.54
N THR A 483 -34.79 25.50 -15.46
CA THR A 483 -35.51 25.51 -14.19
C THR A 483 -35.36 24.18 -13.46
N ALA A 484 -35.66 24.18 -12.15
CA ALA A 484 -35.58 22.97 -11.33
C ALA A 484 -36.47 21.83 -11.86
N ASP A 485 -37.68 22.14 -12.33
CA ASP A 485 -38.61 21.15 -12.86
C ASP A 485 -38.13 20.57 -14.20
N GLU A 486 -37.49 21.39 -15.04
CA GLU A 486 -36.90 20.94 -16.31
C GLU A 486 -35.70 19.99 -16.07
N ILE A 487 -34.83 20.29 -15.10
CA ILE A 487 -33.74 19.37 -14.73
C ILE A 487 -34.31 18.06 -14.18
N TRP A 488 -35.36 18.11 -13.34
CA TRP A 488 -36.03 16.91 -12.85
C TRP A 488 -36.71 16.10 -13.97
N ALA A 489 -37.27 16.77 -14.99
CA ALA A 489 -37.81 16.11 -16.17
C ALA A 489 -36.72 15.34 -16.92
N ILE A 490 -35.55 15.94 -17.14
CA ILE A 490 -34.40 15.26 -17.75
C ILE A 490 -33.97 14.06 -16.90
N VAL A 491 -33.89 14.20 -15.56
CA VAL A 491 -33.54 13.08 -14.67
C VAL A 491 -34.57 11.95 -14.76
N ALA A 492 -35.87 12.27 -14.82
CA ALA A 492 -36.94 11.30 -15.00
C ALA A 492 -36.81 10.55 -16.33
N TYR A 493 -36.52 11.26 -17.42
CA TYR A 493 -36.23 10.63 -18.72
C TYR A 493 -35.00 9.72 -18.65
N MET A 494 -33.89 10.19 -18.06
CA MET A 494 -32.67 9.39 -17.94
C MET A 494 -32.91 8.09 -17.16
N GLU A 495 -33.63 8.16 -16.04
CA GLU A 495 -33.94 7.00 -15.18
C GLU A 495 -34.81 5.96 -15.87
N ASN A 496 -35.82 6.39 -16.63
CA ASN A 496 -36.81 5.49 -17.22
C ASN A 496 -36.39 4.97 -18.60
N GLU A 497 -35.71 5.79 -19.39
CA GLU A 497 -35.47 5.49 -20.80
C GLU A 497 -34.00 5.22 -21.13
N LEU A 498 -33.03 5.78 -20.39
CA LEU A 498 -31.60 5.69 -20.73
C LEU A 498 -30.80 4.74 -19.84
N LEU A 499 -31.00 4.80 -18.53
CA LEU A 499 -30.21 4.05 -17.56
C LEU A 499 -30.71 2.61 -17.45
N PRO A 500 -29.81 1.64 -17.17
CA PRO A 500 -30.24 0.26 -16.92
C PRO A 500 -31.07 0.16 -15.63
N PRO A 501 -32.02 -0.78 -15.53
CA PRO A 501 -32.80 -0.98 -14.32
C PRO A 501 -31.91 -1.16 -13.08
N GLY A 502 -32.20 -0.41 -12.02
CA GLY A 502 -31.41 -0.45 -10.77
C GLY A 502 -30.09 0.33 -10.82
N ALA A 503 -29.79 1.07 -11.89
CA ALA A 503 -28.64 1.99 -11.95
C ALA A 503 -28.73 3.13 -10.95
N LEU A 504 -29.96 3.52 -10.59
CA LEU A 504 -30.22 4.46 -9.51
C LEU A 504 -30.73 3.71 -8.27
N VAL A 505 -30.13 4.02 -7.13
CA VAL A 505 -30.53 3.54 -5.81
C VAL A 505 -31.33 4.65 -5.14
N ALA A 506 -32.54 4.34 -4.69
CA ALA A 506 -33.32 5.27 -3.88
C ALA A 506 -32.49 5.73 -2.68
N ALA A 507 -32.53 7.01 -2.35
CA ALA A 507 -31.79 7.57 -1.23
C ALA A 507 -32.22 6.86 0.07
N THR A 508 -31.44 5.86 0.49
CA THR A 508 -31.50 5.40 1.88
C THR A 508 -30.80 6.50 2.70
N GLY A 509 -31.44 6.91 3.79
CA GLY A 509 -31.03 8.06 4.61
C GLY A 509 -29.57 8.03 5.09
N PRO A 510 -29.12 9.08 5.80
CA PRO A 510 -27.70 9.31 6.07
C PRO A 510 -27.06 8.10 6.75
N ARG A 511 -25.97 7.60 6.18
CA ARG A 511 -25.00 6.73 6.86
C ARG A 511 -23.81 7.56 7.30
#